data_AF-Q4S611-F1
#
_entry.id   AF-Q4S611-F1
#
_cell.length_a   1.000
_cell.length_b   1.000
_cell.length_c   1.000
_cell.angle_alpha   90.00
_cell.angle_beta   90.00
_cell.angle_gamma   90.00
#
_symmetry.space_group_name_H-M   'P 1'
#
loop_
_entity.id
_entity.type
_entity.pdbx_description
1 polymer ?
#
loop_
_entity_poly.entity_id
_entity_poly.type
_entity_poly.pdbx_seq_one_letter_code
_entity_poly.pdbx_strand_id
1 'polypeptide(L)'
;MTGQTLDNETEERMYRLEEDVQRLSQGLETLRGTVNGLEDSLRASLREDANRMLSALLSAAPGPVSAAAVSSSPPAVEFGEIPGGGPETEGLDGRHVFAGLSGLKVNLEELRTALQTKTEELQELKAAVLRHDGALTEMSSKHVEGAAQTSLQRLVEAKLGEARAEILGGFEKRVETAEGRCEEKVGDVQRQCQRERGEHREQMVDAVEESATRLRQELTDIKMQIRGLKASKSCCGRMAGLVERVQMLETSVAGLNQSQGHLRVELGGHKDHIEGILEGRLGYVESKLNLTGPSGNESRRNEKGEAGQGLEARMEGKLRAVEERLLIALEELGNANRSCTPGGPHCPHSGDGAGIHPREAPSGRGPDGQRDSAAPVSEMQNLKDALEVHDDRLDTLNVTLQHIMRQVTVMDQRKQADDPSQGELTMLKFNIRSVNHTLRDLQDSLGSVVHQVGQANSSWQEREARLAQQIKGVVQLVGHQASMLGAGERRLTRLKVELQEVKKRLAQAVQGCRSTAIGVQKEVTEVGGRVAHVEDQCKGLNHLAEDLERIREELEGQSNGLLQHVNGTLSIHSRQLSELREDLRNCSSRAKTSQRALELEAEQTRGDTFTLN
;
A
#
# COMPACT_ATOMS: atom_id res chain seq x y z
N MET A 1 35.74 13.46 27.86
CA MET A 1 35.63 14.13 26.55
C MET A 1 35.15 13.20 25.42
N THR A 2 34.60 12.01 25.71
CA THR A 2 34.19 11.02 24.68
C THR A 2 32.67 10.91 24.45
N GLY A 3 31.84 11.60 25.25
CA GLY A 3 30.37 11.59 25.08
C GLY A 3 29.89 12.53 23.97
N GLN A 4 30.38 13.76 23.93
CA GLN A 4 29.94 14.80 22.97
C GLN A 4 30.22 14.45 21.50
N THR A 5 31.19 13.58 21.21
CA THR A 5 31.50 13.14 19.84
C THR A 5 30.50 12.12 19.28
N LEU A 6 29.76 11.40 20.14
CA LEU A 6 28.77 10.42 19.71
C LEU A 6 27.42 11.05 19.38
N ASP A 7 26.95 12.01 20.21
CA ASP A 7 25.71 12.76 19.93
C ASP A 7 25.78 13.47 18.58
N ASN A 8 26.88 14.18 18.31
CA ASN A 8 27.09 14.94 17.07
C ASN A 8 27.03 14.04 15.82
N GLU A 9 27.58 12.81 15.88
CA GLU A 9 27.52 11.87 14.77
C GLU A 9 26.12 11.26 14.58
N THR A 10 25.32 11.15 15.65
CA THR A 10 23.90 10.77 15.55
C THR A 10 23.01 11.90 15.05
N GLU A 11 23.28 13.16 15.41
CA GLU A 11 22.60 14.34 14.88
C GLU A 11 22.84 14.48 13.36
N GLU A 12 24.10 14.41 12.91
CA GLU A 12 24.42 14.45 11.47
C GLU A 12 23.70 13.36 10.66
N ARG A 13 23.57 12.15 11.22
CA ARG A 13 22.83 11.06 10.57
C ARG A 13 21.33 11.31 10.55
N MET A 14 20.79 11.99 11.57
CA MET A 14 19.37 12.37 11.64
C MET A 14 19.05 13.45 10.60
N TYR A 15 19.86 14.51 10.52
CA TYR A 15 19.70 15.57 9.51
C TYR A 15 19.76 15.04 8.07
N ARG A 16 20.69 14.13 7.76
CA ARG A 16 20.75 13.48 6.43
C ARG A 16 19.52 12.63 6.14
N LEU A 17 18.97 11.94 7.15
CA LEU A 17 17.76 11.14 7.00
C LEU A 17 16.52 12.04 6.79
N GLU A 18 16.44 13.19 7.44
CA GLU A 18 15.39 14.19 7.20
C GLU A 18 15.49 14.80 5.80
N GLU A 19 16.70 15.13 5.32
CA GLU A 19 16.94 15.62 3.96
C GLU A 19 16.49 14.58 2.91
N ASP A 20 16.88 13.31 3.07
CA ASP A 20 16.45 12.23 2.18
C ASP A 20 14.93 12.01 2.22
N VAL A 21 14.28 12.11 3.39
CA VAL A 21 12.82 12.01 3.53
C VAL A 21 12.11 13.19 2.87
N GLN A 22 12.59 14.42 3.03
CA GLN A 22 12.04 15.61 2.36
C GLN A 22 12.20 15.50 0.84
N ARG A 23 13.37 15.08 0.36
CA ARG A 23 13.65 14.88 -1.06
C ARG A 23 12.80 13.77 -1.68
N LEU A 24 12.58 12.67 -0.95
CA LEU A 24 11.69 11.59 -1.37
C LEU A 24 10.23 12.04 -1.40
N SER A 25 9.78 12.81 -0.40
CA SER A 25 8.44 13.41 -0.35
C SER A 25 8.19 14.33 -1.55
N GLN A 26 9.14 15.23 -1.85
CA GLN A 26 9.05 16.13 -3.00
C GLN A 26 9.06 15.38 -4.34
N GLY A 27 9.84 14.29 -4.44
CA GLY A 27 9.80 13.36 -5.58
C GLY A 27 8.46 12.65 -5.73
N LEU A 28 7.83 12.24 -4.61
CA LEU A 28 6.52 11.59 -4.60
C LEU A 28 5.41 12.56 -5.03
N GLU A 29 5.43 13.80 -4.55
CA GLU A 29 4.46 14.83 -4.94
C GLU A 29 4.62 15.23 -6.41
N THR A 30 5.86 15.27 -6.92
CA THR A 30 6.16 15.47 -8.35
C THR A 30 5.62 14.31 -9.19
N LEU A 31 5.84 13.07 -8.77
CA LEU A 31 5.32 11.87 -9.45
C LEU A 31 3.79 11.81 -9.40
N ARG A 32 3.17 12.23 -8.29
CA ARG A 32 1.71 12.37 -8.18
C ARG A 32 1.19 13.43 -9.13
N GLY A 33 1.88 14.56 -9.27
CA GLY A 33 1.56 15.60 -10.25
C GLY A 33 1.62 15.09 -11.69
N THR A 34 2.66 14.34 -12.06
CA THR A 34 2.78 13.77 -13.42
C THR A 34 1.78 12.65 -13.67
N VAL A 35 1.48 11.79 -12.69
CA VAL A 35 0.44 10.74 -12.81
C VAL A 35 -0.95 11.35 -12.94
N ASN A 36 -1.29 12.37 -12.14
CA ASN A 36 -2.56 13.09 -12.27
C ASN A 36 -2.66 13.81 -13.62
N GLY A 37 -1.58 14.48 -14.07
CA GLY A 37 -1.52 15.09 -15.39
C GLY A 37 -1.64 14.09 -16.54
N LEU A 38 -1.11 12.88 -16.37
CA LEU A 38 -1.28 11.78 -17.33
C LEU A 38 -2.71 11.23 -17.30
N GLU A 39 -3.35 11.14 -16.14
CA GLU A 39 -4.76 10.75 -16.00
C GLU A 39 -5.69 11.79 -16.64
N ASP A 40 -5.47 13.08 -16.40
CA ASP A 40 -6.23 14.16 -17.03
C ASP A 40 -5.98 14.23 -18.55
N SER A 41 -4.75 13.96 -19.00
CA SER A 41 -4.42 13.86 -20.43
C SER A 41 -5.09 12.63 -21.09
N LEU A 42 -5.08 11.46 -20.44
CA LEU A 42 -5.83 10.28 -20.91
C LEU A 42 -7.34 10.56 -20.90
N ARG A 43 -7.86 11.24 -19.89
CA ARG A 43 -9.28 11.59 -19.77
C ARG A 43 -9.70 12.62 -20.82
N ALA A 44 -8.81 13.54 -21.18
CA ALA A 44 -8.99 14.48 -22.28
C ALA A 44 -8.94 13.76 -23.63
N SER A 45 -7.94 12.90 -23.86
CA SER A 45 -7.80 12.10 -25.08
C SER A 45 -8.98 11.13 -25.28
N LEU A 46 -9.42 10.42 -24.24
CA LEU A 46 -10.61 9.55 -24.28
C LEU A 46 -11.89 10.36 -24.51
N ARG A 47 -12.01 11.58 -23.96
CA ARG A 47 -13.14 12.48 -24.28
C ARG A 47 -13.06 13.02 -25.70
N GLU A 48 -11.87 13.31 -26.22
CA GLU A 48 -11.70 13.77 -27.59
C GLU A 48 -12.01 12.66 -28.59
N ASP A 49 -11.50 11.44 -28.39
CA ASP A 49 -11.82 10.29 -29.23
C ASP A 49 -13.30 9.89 -29.12
N ALA A 50 -13.88 9.91 -27.91
CA ALA A 50 -15.33 9.72 -27.75
C ALA A 50 -16.12 10.84 -28.45
N ASN A 51 -15.68 12.10 -28.39
CA ASN A 51 -16.33 13.20 -29.10
C ASN A 51 -16.11 13.15 -30.61
N ARG A 52 -14.98 12.64 -31.11
CA ARG A 52 -14.74 12.40 -32.55
C ARG A 52 -15.63 11.25 -33.05
N MET A 53 -15.75 10.18 -32.27
CA MET A 53 -16.64 9.05 -32.56
C MET A 53 -18.12 9.47 -32.51
N LEU A 54 -18.53 10.24 -31.50
CA LEU A 54 -19.85 10.84 -31.42
C LEU A 54 -20.09 11.85 -32.54
N SER A 55 -19.10 12.66 -32.94
CA SER A 55 -19.24 13.59 -34.07
C SER A 55 -19.37 12.85 -35.40
N ALA A 56 -18.68 11.71 -35.58
CA ALA A 56 -18.84 10.84 -36.74
C ALA A 56 -20.23 10.15 -36.78
N LEU A 57 -20.81 9.82 -35.61
CA LEU A 57 -22.16 9.28 -35.49
C LEU A 57 -23.25 10.37 -35.66
N LEU A 58 -23.01 11.58 -35.14
CA LEU A 58 -23.93 12.72 -35.22
C LEU A 58 -23.92 13.41 -36.59
N SER A 59 -22.85 13.28 -37.37
CA SER A 59 -22.84 13.70 -38.78
C SER A 59 -23.56 12.71 -39.72
N ALA A 60 -24.07 11.59 -39.20
CA ALA A 60 -24.84 10.59 -39.93
C ALA A 60 -26.36 10.59 -39.63
N ALA A 61 -26.89 11.49 -38.78
CA ALA A 61 -28.31 11.58 -38.46
C ALA A 61 -28.79 13.00 -38.11
N PRO A 62 -29.99 13.45 -38.54
CA PRO A 62 -30.57 14.73 -38.12
C PRO A 62 -31.16 14.66 -36.70
N GLY A 63 -30.89 15.66 -35.85
CA GLY A 63 -31.53 15.83 -34.53
C GLY A 63 -32.78 16.74 -34.60
N PRO A 64 -33.08 17.58 -33.58
CA PRO A 64 -32.70 17.53 -32.15
C PRO A 64 -33.86 17.88 -31.17
N VAL A 65 -33.74 17.61 -29.86
CA VAL A 65 -34.46 18.36 -28.79
C VAL A 65 -33.61 18.45 -27.49
N SER A 66 -33.68 19.59 -26.80
CA SER A 66 -32.86 19.98 -25.64
C SER A 66 -33.58 19.87 -24.28
N ALA A 67 -32.82 19.69 -23.18
CA ALA A 67 -33.02 20.20 -21.80
C ALA A 67 -32.17 19.35 -20.81
N ALA A 68 -31.71 19.81 -19.64
CA ALA A 68 -31.38 21.15 -19.12
C ALA A 68 -30.41 20.95 -17.92
N ALA A 69 -29.62 21.95 -17.54
CA ALA A 69 -28.64 21.83 -16.45
C ALA A 69 -29.13 22.49 -15.14
N VAL A 70 -28.93 21.79 -14.02
CA VAL A 70 -29.03 22.31 -12.62
C VAL A 70 -27.95 21.53 -11.84
N SER A 71 -26.80 22.11 -11.49
CA SER A 71 -26.51 23.13 -10.48
C SER A 71 -26.61 22.66 -9.02
N SER A 72 -25.46 22.69 -8.35
CA SER A 72 -25.24 23.00 -6.92
C SER A 72 -25.91 22.17 -5.81
N SER A 73 -25.06 21.34 -5.19
CA SER A 73 -24.87 21.19 -3.74
C SER A 73 -25.85 20.33 -2.89
N PRO A 74 -25.34 19.47 -1.99
CA PRO A 74 -26.14 18.68 -1.06
C PRO A 74 -26.58 19.50 0.16
N PRO A 75 -27.69 19.11 0.84
CA PRO A 75 -28.22 19.84 1.99
C PRO A 75 -27.38 19.63 3.25
N ALA A 76 -27.31 20.68 4.08
CA ALA A 76 -26.81 20.58 5.44
C ALA A 76 -27.77 19.76 6.32
N VAL A 77 -27.21 19.06 7.31
CA VAL A 77 -27.98 18.24 8.25
C VAL A 77 -28.64 19.15 9.29
N GLU A 78 -29.95 19.28 9.18
CA GLU A 78 -30.83 19.85 10.21
C GLU A 78 -31.21 18.75 11.21
N PHE A 79 -30.68 18.82 12.43
CA PHE A 79 -31.22 18.08 13.58
C PHE A 79 -31.85 19.09 14.54
N GLY A 80 -33.13 18.88 14.82
CA GLY A 80 -33.94 19.86 15.55
C GLY A 80 -33.60 19.97 17.04
N GLU A 81 -33.80 21.18 17.55
CA GLU A 81 -34.01 21.43 18.97
C GLU A 81 -35.29 20.73 19.45
N ILE A 82 -35.24 20.11 20.63
CA ILE A 82 -36.28 20.33 21.66
C ILE A 82 -35.56 20.66 22.97
N PRO A 83 -36.04 21.64 23.78
CA PRO A 83 -35.17 22.39 24.68
C PRO A 83 -35.52 22.22 26.17
N GLY A 84 -34.68 22.82 27.03
CA GLY A 84 -35.01 23.16 28.42
C GLY A 84 -34.64 22.08 29.46
N GLY A 85 -33.83 22.37 30.48
CA GLY A 85 -33.14 23.63 30.77
C GLY A 85 -32.00 23.45 31.78
N GLY A 86 -31.10 24.42 31.84
CA GLY A 86 -30.09 24.56 32.91
C GLY A 86 -30.65 25.42 34.05
N PRO A 87 -29.85 26.32 34.65
CA PRO A 87 -28.39 26.43 34.69
C PRO A 87 -27.89 25.93 36.08
N GLU A 88 -26.64 26.00 36.54
CA GLU A 88 -25.52 26.91 36.27
C GLU A 88 -24.16 26.18 36.32
N THR A 89 -23.25 26.63 35.47
CA THR A 89 -21.80 26.48 35.69
C THR A 89 -21.28 27.74 36.38
N GLU A 90 -20.53 27.58 37.47
CA GLU A 90 -19.32 28.35 37.88
C GLU A 90 -19.09 28.24 39.39
N GLY A 91 -17.85 28.51 39.83
CA GLY A 91 -17.53 28.67 41.26
C GLY A 91 -16.97 27.44 41.97
N LEU A 92 -15.69 27.15 41.72
CA LEU A 92 -14.83 26.55 42.76
C LEU A 92 -14.72 27.57 43.90
N ASP A 93 -15.35 27.31 45.06
CA ASP A 93 -15.17 28.14 46.26
C ASP A 93 -15.07 27.29 47.53
N GLY A 94 -14.06 27.59 48.35
CA GLY A 94 -13.51 26.69 49.39
C GLY A 94 -14.29 26.66 50.70
N ARG A 95 -15.60 26.40 50.67
CA ARG A 95 -16.51 26.64 51.80
C ARG A 95 -16.82 25.45 52.72
N HIS A 96 -15.93 24.45 52.81
CA HIS A 96 -16.07 23.35 53.78
C HIS A 96 -15.18 23.45 55.03
N VAL A 97 -14.40 24.53 55.16
CA VAL A 97 -13.80 24.93 56.44
C VAL A 97 -14.78 25.85 57.18
N PHE A 98 -14.85 25.74 58.52
CA PHE A 98 -15.65 26.57 59.44
C PHE A 98 -17.13 26.20 59.69
N ALA A 99 -17.43 24.91 59.86
CA ALA A 99 -18.58 24.51 60.71
C ALA A 99 -18.39 24.88 62.20
N GLY A 100 -17.14 24.98 62.67
CA GLY A 100 -16.82 25.26 64.09
C GLY A 100 -16.97 26.71 64.55
N LEU A 101 -17.17 27.68 63.63
CA LEU A 101 -17.11 29.10 63.96
C LEU A 101 -18.43 29.63 64.57
N SER A 102 -19.57 28.98 64.30
CA SER A 102 -20.82 29.25 65.03
C SER A 102 -20.76 28.74 66.47
N GLY A 103 -20.21 27.55 66.70
CA GLY A 103 -19.98 26.98 68.03
C GLY A 103 -19.00 27.84 68.86
N LEU A 104 -17.90 28.30 68.25
CA LEU A 104 -16.97 29.20 68.92
C LEU A 104 -17.65 30.53 69.33
N LYS A 105 -18.53 31.08 68.48
CA LYS A 105 -19.28 32.31 68.81
C LYS A 105 -20.25 32.10 69.97
N VAL A 106 -20.97 30.98 70.02
CA VAL A 106 -21.87 30.64 71.14
C VAL A 106 -21.06 30.50 72.43
N ASN A 107 -19.96 29.76 72.40
CA ASN A 107 -19.08 29.57 73.57
C ASN A 107 -18.45 30.89 74.05
N LEU A 108 -18.20 31.85 73.15
CA LEU A 108 -17.62 33.15 73.49
C LEU A 108 -18.66 34.08 74.14
N GLU A 109 -19.94 34.01 73.74
CA GLU A 109 -21.04 34.70 74.44
C GLU A 109 -21.42 34.02 75.77
N GLU A 110 -21.34 32.68 75.87
CA GLU A 110 -21.42 31.98 77.16
C GLU A 110 -20.27 32.38 78.09
N LEU A 111 -19.03 32.44 77.61
CA LEU A 111 -17.91 32.93 78.41
C LEU A 111 -18.11 34.40 78.82
N ARG A 112 -18.63 35.25 77.92
CA ARG A 112 -18.89 36.66 78.20
C ARG A 112 -19.94 36.85 79.30
N THR A 113 -21.05 36.12 79.21
CA THR A 113 -22.13 36.16 80.21
C THR A 113 -21.71 35.53 81.54
N ALA A 114 -20.94 34.44 81.51
CA ALA A 114 -20.30 33.87 82.69
C ALA A 114 -19.27 34.83 83.33
N LEU A 115 -18.51 35.60 82.54
CA LEU A 115 -17.56 36.58 83.05
C LEU A 115 -18.27 37.80 83.66
N GLN A 116 -19.36 38.27 83.05
CA GLN A 116 -20.16 39.37 83.61
C GLN A 116 -20.83 38.97 84.93
N THR A 117 -21.51 37.81 84.98
CA THR A 117 -22.07 37.30 86.24
C THR A 117 -21.02 37.08 87.33
N LYS A 118 -19.83 36.55 86.99
CA LYS A 118 -18.72 36.46 87.95
C LYS A 118 -18.13 37.80 88.36
N THR A 119 -18.25 38.84 87.52
CA THR A 119 -17.86 40.22 87.87
C THR A 119 -18.88 40.86 88.82
N GLU A 120 -20.17 40.57 88.65
CA GLU A 120 -21.25 40.98 89.55
C GLU A 120 -21.12 40.29 90.91
N GLU A 121 -20.86 38.97 90.95
CA GLU A 121 -20.52 38.25 92.20
C GLU A 121 -19.28 38.84 92.90
N LEU A 122 -18.25 39.26 92.14
CA LEU A 122 -17.07 39.93 92.70
C LEU A 122 -17.36 41.33 93.22
N GLN A 123 -18.29 42.08 92.61
CA GLN A 123 -18.76 43.36 93.15
C GLN A 123 -19.59 43.17 94.41
N GLU A 124 -20.45 42.14 94.47
CA GLU A 124 -21.21 41.82 95.67
C GLU A 124 -20.28 41.34 96.80
N LEU A 125 -19.28 40.51 96.50
CA LEU A 125 -18.24 40.11 97.46
C LEU A 125 -17.45 41.33 97.94
N LYS A 126 -17.08 42.27 97.06
CA LYS A 126 -16.44 43.54 97.45
C LYS A 126 -17.35 44.39 98.34
N ALA A 127 -18.64 44.47 98.04
CA ALA A 127 -19.61 45.18 98.88
C ALA A 127 -19.85 44.48 100.22
N ALA A 128 -19.77 43.15 100.27
CA ALA A 128 -19.80 42.37 101.51
C ALA A 128 -18.53 42.60 102.34
N VAL A 129 -17.34 42.54 101.73
CA VAL A 129 -16.07 42.85 102.39
C VAL A 129 -16.07 44.28 102.94
N LEU A 130 -16.54 45.27 102.18
CA LEU A 130 -16.68 46.66 102.67
C LEU A 130 -17.72 46.78 103.80
N ARG A 131 -18.79 45.98 103.81
CA ARG A 131 -19.73 45.89 104.95
C ARG A 131 -19.08 45.24 106.18
N HIS A 132 -18.24 44.21 105.99
CA HIS A 132 -17.48 43.59 107.08
C HIS A 132 -16.37 44.52 107.62
N ASP A 133 -15.73 45.32 106.77
CA ASP A 133 -14.74 46.33 107.15
C ASP A 133 -15.40 47.53 107.87
N GLY A 134 -16.60 47.91 107.45
CA GLY A 134 -17.49 48.82 108.19
C GLY A 134 -17.86 48.29 109.57
N ALA A 135 -18.22 47.01 109.68
CA ALA A 135 -18.52 46.38 110.96
C ALA A 135 -17.26 46.26 111.86
N LEU A 136 -16.08 46.00 111.28
CA LEU A 136 -14.81 45.97 112.01
C LEU A 136 -14.41 47.36 112.52
N THR A 137 -14.59 48.42 111.74
CA THR A 137 -14.34 49.80 112.17
C THR A 137 -15.34 50.27 113.24
N GLU A 138 -16.60 49.84 113.17
CA GLU A 138 -17.59 50.10 114.23
C GLU A 138 -17.26 49.33 115.53
N MET A 139 -16.83 48.07 115.45
CA MET A 139 -16.38 47.30 116.64
C MET A 139 -15.06 47.80 117.22
N SER A 140 -14.17 48.37 116.41
CA SER A 140 -12.89 48.96 116.86
C SER A 140 -13.10 50.22 117.73
N SER A 141 -14.27 50.86 117.63
CA SER A 141 -14.57 52.14 118.33
C SER A 141 -14.90 52.02 119.83
N LYS A 142 -14.90 50.81 120.42
CA LYS A 142 -15.29 50.58 121.83
C LYS A 142 -14.15 49.99 122.66
N HIS A 143 -13.54 50.85 123.46
CA HIS A 143 -12.47 50.51 124.41
C HIS A 143 -13.02 49.76 125.63
N VAL A 144 -12.45 48.60 125.97
CA VAL A 144 -12.63 47.92 127.27
C VAL A 144 -11.28 47.34 127.69
N GLU A 145 -10.75 47.80 128.81
CA GLU A 145 -9.45 47.39 129.35
C GLU A 145 -9.49 46.02 130.06
N GLY A 146 -8.31 45.38 130.19
CA GLY A 146 -8.00 44.48 131.31
C GLY A 146 -8.35 43.00 131.13
N ALA A 147 -7.33 42.18 130.85
CA ALA A 147 -7.29 40.69 130.90
C ALA A 147 -8.28 39.89 130.02
N ALA A 148 -9.52 40.35 129.81
CA ALA A 148 -10.47 39.76 128.88
C ALA A 148 -10.02 39.96 127.42
N GLN A 149 -9.40 41.10 127.10
CA GLN A 149 -9.00 41.46 125.74
C GLN A 149 -7.94 40.54 125.15
N THR A 150 -6.90 40.15 125.91
CA THR A 150 -5.90 39.16 125.42
C THR A 150 -6.49 37.77 125.26
N SER A 151 -7.56 37.45 125.99
CA SER A 151 -8.26 36.16 125.90
C SER A 151 -9.20 36.11 124.70
N LEU A 152 -9.91 37.21 124.43
CA LEU A 152 -10.73 37.39 123.24
C LEU A 152 -9.85 37.48 121.97
N GLN A 153 -8.75 38.23 122.01
CA GLN A 153 -7.79 38.32 120.91
C GLN A 153 -7.19 36.96 120.58
N ARG A 154 -6.71 36.18 121.57
CA ARG A 154 -6.23 34.81 121.34
C ARG A 154 -7.31 33.89 120.77
N LEU A 155 -8.57 34.04 121.18
CA LEU A 155 -9.69 33.27 120.63
C LEU A 155 -9.99 33.65 119.17
N VAL A 156 -9.97 34.94 118.84
CA VAL A 156 -10.18 35.45 117.48
C VAL A 156 -9.01 35.08 116.57
N GLU A 157 -7.75 35.23 117.02
CA GLU A 157 -6.55 34.80 116.29
C GLU A 157 -6.55 33.29 116.06
N ALA A 158 -6.94 32.48 117.04
CA ALA A 158 -7.09 31.03 116.88
C ALA A 158 -8.18 30.68 115.87
N LYS A 159 -9.37 31.30 115.95
CA LYS A 159 -10.49 31.03 115.03
C LYS A 159 -10.24 31.54 113.61
N LEU A 160 -9.52 32.65 113.46
CA LEU A 160 -9.12 33.19 112.16
C LEU A 160 -7.96 32.38 111.57
N GLY A 161 -7.06 31.85 112.40
CA GLY A 161 -6.05 30.87 112.00
C GLY A 161 -6.66 29.55 111.53
N GLU A 162 -7.66 29.02 112.25
CA GLU A 162 -8.43 27.82 111.90
C GLU A 162 -9.17 28.01 110.56
N ALA A 163 -9.94 29.10 110.41
CA ALA A 163 -10.63 29.43 109.17
C ALA A 163 -9.65 29.65 107.99
N ARG A 164 -8.50 30.28 108.23
CA ARG A 164 -7.45 30.46 107.19
C ARG A 164 -6.83 29.13 106.78
N ALA A 165 -6.59 28.23 107.73
CA ALA A 165 -6.07 26.89 107.44
C ALA A 165 -7.09 26.05 106.65
N GLU A 166 -8.37 26.12 107.01
CA GLU A 166 -9.46 25.44 106.29
C GLU A 166 -9.63 25.98 104.86
N ILE A 167 -9.61 27.31 104.68
CA ILE A 167 -9.72 27.95 103.36
C ILE A 167 -8.51 27.60 102.49
N LEU A 168 -7.28 27.67 103.03
CA LEU A 168 -6.06 27.36 102.29
C LEU A 168 -5.98 25.87 101.92
N GLY A 169 -6.18 24.95 102.87
CA GLY A 169 -6.19 23.52 102.60
C GLY A 169 -7.33 23.10 101.66
N GLY A 170 -8.49 23.76 101.77
CA GLY A 170 -9.60 23.59 100.83
C GLY A 170 -9.30 24.12 99.42
N PHE A 171 -8.48 25.17 99.28
CA PHE A 171 -8.01 25.68 98.00
C PHE A 171 -6.92 24.79 97.40
N GLU A 172 -5.89 24.44 98.18
CA GLU A 172 -4.80 23.53 97.84
C GLU A 172 -5.34 22.20 97.29
N LYS A 173 -6.25 21.54 98.01
CA LYS A 173 -6.91 20.32 97.55
C LYS A 173 -7.67 20.49 96.23
N ARG A 174 -8.29 21.66 95.97
CA ARG A 174 -8.96 21.95 94.70
C ARG A 174 -7.95 22.17 93.56
N VAL A 175 -6.79 22.75 93.86
CA VAL A 175 -5.67 22.91 92.91
C VAL A 175 -5.08 21.54 92.56
N GLU A 176 -4.73 20.70 93.54
CA GLU A 176 -4.27 19.33 93.32
C GLU A 176 -5.26 18.52 92.46
N THR A 177 -6.56 18.62 92.77
CA THR A 177 -7.61 17.94 92.00
C THR A 177 -7.79 18.54 90.59
N ALA A 178 -7.44 19.81 90.37
CA ALA A 178 -7.44 20.42 89.04
C ALA A 178 -6.19 20.03 88.23
N GLU A 179 -5.02 20.03 88.87
CA GLU A 179 -3.74 19.61 88.31
C GLU A 179 -3.80 18.15 87.84
N GLY A 180 -4.22 17.21 88.68
CA GLY A 180 -4.37 15.81 88.28
C GLY A 180 -5.37 15.60 87.13
N ARG A 181 -6.43 16.41 87.03
CA ARG A 181 -7.37 16.39 85.88
C ARG A 181 -6.78 17.02 84.62
N CYS A 182 -5.85 17.97 84.76
CA CYS A 182 -5.09 18.50 83.62
C CYS A 182 -4.06 17.47 83.14
N GLU A 183 -3.32 16.82 84.04
CA GLU A 183 -2.38 15.74 83.69
C GLU A 183 -3.08 14.56 83.00
N GLU A 184 -4.23 14.12 83.52
CA GLU A 184 -5.06 13.08 82.91
C GLU A 184 -5.47 13.45 81.48
N LYS A 185 -6.01 14.67 81.28
CA LYS A 185 -6.41 15.17 79.96
C LYS A 185 -5.24 15.35 78.99
N VAL A 186 -4.09 15.83 79.46
CA VAL A 186 -2.87 15.92 78.63
C VAL A 186 -2.42 14.52 78.22
N GLY A 187 -2.45 13.55 79.14
CA GLY A 187 -2.18 12.15 78.84
C GLY A 187 -3.17 11.53 77.86
N ASP A 188 -4.47 11.86 77.94
CA ASP A 188 -5.49 11.43 76.98
C ASP A 188 -5.24 11.99 75.57
N VAL A 189 -5.04 13.30 75.45
CA VAL A 189 -4.76 13.98 74.17
C VAL A 189 -3.46 13.46 73.56
N GLN A 190 -2.42 13.26 74.37
CA GLN A 190 -1.14 12.71 73.88
C GLN A 190 -1.29 11.25 73.42
N ARG A 191 -2.07 10.42 74.11
CA ARG A 191 -2.40 9.06 73.67
C ARG A 191 -3.27 9.05 72.41
N GLN A 192 -4.21 9.99 72.28
CA GLN A 192 -5.05 10.13 71.08
C GLN A 192 -4.21 10.53 69.86
N CYS A 193 -3.41 11.59 69.97
CA CYS A 193 -2.50 12.03 68.90
C CYS A 193 -1.51 10.92 68.50
N GLN A 194 -1.02 10.11 69.45
CA GLN A 194 -0.17 8.95 69.12
C GLN A 194 -0.91 7.85 68.35
N ARG A 195 -2.20 7.59 68.64
CA ARG A 195 -3.04 6.65 67.88
C ARG A 195 -3.34 7.18 66.49
N GLU A 196 -3.87 8.39 66.37
CA GLU A 196 -4.21 9.02 65.09
C GLU A 196 -3.00 9.12 64.15
N ARG A 197 -1.82 9.48 64.70
CA ARG A 197 -0.56 9.48 63.94
C ARG A 197 -0.11 8.07 63.54
N GLY A 198 -0.41 7.06 64.34
CA GLY A 198 -0.18 5.65 64.01
C GLY A 198 -1.06 5.21 62.84
N GLU A 199 -2.37 5.41 62.98
CA GLU A 199 -3.40 5.09 61.98
C GLU A 199 -3.15 5.81 60.64
N HIS A 200 -2.85 7.11 60.67
CA HIS A 200 -2.52 7.87 59.45
C HIS A 200 -1.21 7.38 58.80
N ARG A 201 -0.21 6.98 59.59
CA ARG A 201 1.03 6.42 59.05
C ARG A 201 0.80 5.04 58.42
N GLU A 202 -0.04 4.22 59.02
CA GLU A 202 -0.43 2.90 58.51
C GLU A 202 -1.22 3.05 57.19
N GLN A 203 -2.26 3.88 57.17
CA GLN A 203 -3.03 4.22 55.95
C GLN A 203 -2.14 4.74 54.80
N MET A 204 -1.15 5.59 55.12
CA MET A 204 -0.20 6.10 54.13
C MET A 204 0.74 5.00 53.60
N VAL A 205 1.21 4.09 54.46
CA VAL A 205 2.02 2.93 54.06
C VAL A 205 1.20 1.99 53.16
N ASP A 206 -0.04 1.67 53.56
CA ASP A 206 -0.95 0.80 52.80
C ASP A 206 -1.26 1.40 51.42
N ALA A 207 -1.57 2.70 51.33
CA ALA A 207 -1.84 3.37 50.06
C ALA A 207 -0.62 3.40 49.13
N VAL A 208 0.59 3.57 49.69
CA VAL A 208 1.85 3.48 48.93
C VAL A 208 2.11 2.05 48.47
N GLU A 209 1.85 1.03 49.29
CA GLU A 209 2.01 -0.37 48.92
C GLU A 209 0.96 -0.81 47.87
N GLU A 210 -0.28 -0.36 47.96
CA GLU A 210 -1.31 -0.58 46.94
C GLU A 210 -0.93 0.09 45.61
N SER A 211 -0.49 1.35 45.61
CA SER A 211 -0.04 2.00 44.37
C SER A 211 1.19 1.32 43.77
N ALA A 212 2.14 0.89 44.60
CA ALA A 212 3.36 0.21 44.15
C ALA A 212 3.09 -1.22 43.66
N THR A 213 2.06 -1.92 44.15
CA THR A 213 1.64 -3.22 43.61
C THR A 213 0.85 -3.06 42.31
N ARG A 214 -0.05 -2.06 42.23
CA ARG A 214 -0.77 -1.69 41.00
C ARG A 214 0.17 -1.30 39.86
N LEU A 215 1.14 -0.40 40.12
CA LEU A 215 2.18 -0.01 39.15
C LEU A 215 3.03 -1.20 38.69
N ARG A 216 3.36 -2.15 39.57
CA ARG A 216 4.07 -3.38 39.18
C ARG A 216 3.23 -4.25 38.26
N GLN A 217 1.94 -4.45 38.57
CA GLN A 217 1.01 -5.20 37.71
C GLN A 217 0.89 -4.56 36.34
N GLU A 218 0.66 -3.24 36.29
CA GLU A 218 0.61 -2.44 35.06
C GLU A 218 1.90 -2.55 34.24
N LEU A 219 3.07 -2.51 34.88
CA LEU A 219 4.37 -2.68 34.20
C LEU A 219 4.53 -4.11 33.63
N THR A 220 4.07 -5.15 34.33
CA THR A 220 4.04 -6.51 33.77
C THR A 220 3.08 -6.62 32.61
N ASP A 221 1.91 -5.96 32.64
CA ASP A 221 0.94 -6.04 31.56
C ASP A 221 1.45 -5.32 30.30
N ILE A 222 1.97 -4.09 30.42
CA ILE A 222 2.69 -3.39 29.34
C ILE A 222 3.81 -4.27 28.77
N LYS A 223 4.59 -4.95 29.63
CA LYS A 223 5.66 -5.87 29.19
C LYS A 223 5.13 -7.11 28.47
N MET A 224 3.92 -7.57 28.79
CA MET A 224 3.23 -8.63 28.03
C MET A 224 2.69 -8.11 26.70
N GLN A 225 2.08 -6.91 26.67
CA GLN A 225 1.61 -6.25 25.45
C GLN A 225 2.76 -6.01 24.45
N ILE A 226 3.90 -5.46 24.90
CA ILE A 226 5.12 -5.28 24.09
C ILE A 226 5.63 -6.62 23.53
N ARG A 227 5.59 -7.70 24.33
CA ARG A 227 5.96 -9.05 23.86
C ARG A 227 4.93 -9.59 22.85
N GLY A 228 3.64 -9.32 23.05
CA GLY A 228 2.56 -9.65 22.11
C GLY A 228 2.71 -8.94 20.77
N LEU A 229 3.04 -7.64 20.76
CA LEU A 229 3.36 -6.87 19.57
C LEU A 229 4.61 -7.39 18.83
N LYS A 230 5.60 -7.89 19.58
CA LYS A 230 6.83 -8.49 19.03
C LYS A 230 6.63 -9.93 18.51
N ALA A 231 5.70 -10.69 19.09
CA ALA A 231 5.40 -12.08 18.73
C ALA A 231 4.31 -12.21 17.66
N SER A 232 3.36 -11.28 17.62
CA SER A 232 2.50 -11.07 16.46
C SER A 232 3.38 -10.86 15.23
N LYS A 233 3.11 -11.58 14.13
CA LYS A 233 3.82 -11.43 12.86
C LYS A 233 3.49 -10.06 12.26
N SER A 234 4.19 -9.06 12.76
CA SER A 234 3.96 -7.64 12.50
C SER A 234 4.27 -7.29 11.04
N CYS A 235 4.06 -6.03 10.70
CA CYS A 235 4.46 -5.41 9.43
C CYS A 235 5.75 -6.00 8.83
N CYS A 236 6.82 -6.10 9.63
CA CYS A 236 8.14 -6.54 9.20
C CYS A 236 8.17 -8.00 8.69
N GLY A 237 7.41 -8.91 9.32
CA GLY A 237 7.34 -10.32 8.89
C GLY A 237 6.61 -10.49 7.55
N ARG A 238 5.60 -9.64 7.28
CA ARG A 238 4.90 -9.59 5.99
C ARG A 238 5.74 -8.89 4.91
N MET A 239 6.53 -7.88 5.26
CA MET A 239 7.50 -7.26 4.35
C MET A 239 8.62 -8.22 3.96
N ALA A 240 9.21 -8.96 4.90
CA ALA A 240 10.32 -9.89 4.60
C ALA A 240 9.94 -10.93 3.54
N GLY A 241 8.79 -11.60 3.70
CA GLY A 241 8.28 -12.55 2.70
C GLY A 241 7.76 -11.90 1.41
N LEU A 242 7.63 -10.57 1.36
CA LEU A 242 7.34 -9.84 0.13
C LEU A 242 8.63 -9.49 -0.62
N VAL A 243 9.68 -9.07 0.10
CA VAL A 243 11.02 -8.80 -0.47
C VAL A 243 11.59 -10.03 -1.17
N GLU A 244 11.52 -11.21 -0.53
CA GLU A 244 11.96 -12.47 -1.15
C GLU A 244 11.21 -12.77 -2.47
N ARG A 245 9.91 -12.47 -2.54
CA ARG A 245 9.09 -12.65 -3.75
C ARG A 245 9.34 -11.59 -4.81
N VAL A 246 9.69 -10.36 -4.43
CA VAL A 246 10.15 -9.33 -5.36
C VAL A 246 11.49 -9.75 -5.97
N GLN A 247 12.43 -10.28 -5.19
CA GLN A 247 13.71 -10.79 -5.70
C GLN A 247 13.53 -11.96 -6.68
N MET A 248 12.61 -12.89 -6.39
CA MET A 248 12.23 -13.95 -7.34
C MET A 248 11.57 -13.40 -8.61
N LEU A 249 10.79 -12.32 -8.50
CA LEU A 249 10.18 -11.66 -9.66
C LEU A 249 11.25 -10.96 -10.52
N GLU A 250 12.19 -10.24 -9.91
CA GLU A 250 13.31 -9.57 -10.59
C GLU A 250 14.19 -10.56 -11.36
N THR A 251 14.58 -11.67 -10.72
CA THR A 251 15.37 -12.73 -11.38
C THR A 251 14.60 -13.38 -12.53
N SER A 252 13.29 -13.61 -12.37
CA SER A 252 12.41 -14.12 -13.43
C SER A 252 12.25 -13.13 -14.59
N VAL A 253 12.14 -11.82 -14.31
CA VAL A 253 12.11 -10.73 -15.32
C VAL A 253 13.45 -10.61 -16.04
N ALA A 254 14.58 -10.68 -15.34
CA ALA A 254 15.92 -10.69 -15.94
C ALA A 254 16.09 -11.90 -16.88
N GLY A 255 15.67 -13.09 -16.45
CA GLY A 255 15.65 -14.30 -17.29
C GLY A 255 14.66 -14.25 -18.45
N LEU A 256 13.57 -13.48 -18.35
CA LEU A 256 12.70 -13.18 -19.51
C LEU A 256 13.43 -12.25 -20.48
N ASN A 257 14.00 -11.15 -19.99
CA ASN A 257 14.70 -10.16 -20.82
C ASN A 257 15.88 -10.79 -21.58
N GLN A 258 16.70 -11.61 -20.91
CA GLN A 258 17.80 -12.35 -21.54
C GLN A 258 17.27 -13.28 -22.66
N SER A 259 16.17 -13.98 -22.41
CA SER A 259 15.55 -14.83 -23.45
C SER A 259 14.90 -14.04 -24.58
N GLN A 260 14.36 -12.85 -24.34
CA GLN A 260 13.91 -11.94 -25.40
C GLN A 260 15.08 -11.41 -26.24
N GLY A 261 16.24 -11.20 -25.63
CA GLY A 261 17.49 -10.92 -26.33
C GLY A 261 17.88 -12.06 -27.28
N HIS A 262 17.92 -13.30 -26.78
CA HIS A 262 18.18 -14.49 -27.61
C HIS A 262 17.16 -14.64 -28.74
N LEU A 263 15.87 -14.54 -28.42
CA LEU A 263 14.76 -14.56 -29.39
C LEU A 263 14.96 -13.50 -30.47
N ARG A 264 15.32 -12.27 -30.13
CA ARG A 264 15.55 -11.19 -31.10
C ARG A 264 16.69 -11.52 -32.06
N VAL A 265 17.80 -12.09 -31.56
CA VAL A 265 18.96 -12.50 -32.38
C VAL A 265 18.59 -13.65 -33.32
N GLU A 266 17.91 -14.68 -32.80
CA GLU A 266 17.49 -15.87 -33.55
C GLU A 266 16.43 -15.52 -34.62
N LEU A 267 15.43 -14.70 -34.26
CA LEU A 267 14.45 -14.17 -35.21
C LEU A 267 15.11 -13.28 -36.27
N GLY A 268 16.14 -12.51 -35.92
CA GLY A 268 16.95 -11.73 -36.84
C GLY A 268 17.66 -12.62 -37.87
N GLY A 269 18.45 -13.59 -37.42
CA GLY A 269 19.12 -14.54 -38.32
C GLY A 269 18.15 -15.33 -39.20
N HIS A 270 16.97 -15.69 -38.69
CA HIS A 270 15.92 -16.35 -39.48
C HIS A 270 15.30 -15.40 -40.53
N LYS A 271 15.12 -14.11 -40.19
CA LYS A 271 14.67 -13.08 -41.12
C LYS A 271 15.69 -12.89 -42.24
N ASP A 272 16.96 -12.70 -41.90
CA ASP A 272 18.05 -12.48 -42.86
C ASP A 272 18.23 -13.70 -43.79
N HIS A 273 18.02 -14.92 -43.27
CA HIS A 273 18.03 -16.14 -44.08
C HIS A 273 16.85 -16.22 -45.08
N ILE A 274 15.63 -15.86 -44.67
CA ILE A 274 14.47 -15.79 -45.57
C ILE A 274 14.67 -14.69 -46.61
N GLU A 275 15.15 -13.51 -46.19
CA GLU A 275 15.42 -12.37 -47.07
C GLU A 275 16.47 -12.74 -48.12
N GLY A 276 17.59 -13.36 -47.75
CA GLY A 276 18.60 -13.85 -48.70
C GLY A 276 18.10 -14.95 -49.66
N ILE A 277 17.20 -15.85 -49.21
CA ILE A 277 16.54 -16.82 -50.10
C ILE A 277 15.62 -16.11 -51.09
N LEU A 278 14.83 -15.14 -50.63
CA LEU A 278 13.90 -14.39 -51.48
C LEU A 278 14.64 -13.50 -52.46
N GLU A 279 15.65 -12.75 -52.03
CA GLU A 279 16.48 -11.88 -52.86
C GLU A 279 17.26 -12.68 -53.91
N GLY A 280 17.91 -13.80 -53.53
CA GLY A 280 18.58 -14.67 -54.48
C GLY A 280 17.63 -15.28 -55.53
N ARG A 281 16.38 -15.58 -55.14
CA ARG A 281 15.34 -16.04 -56.08
C ARG A 281 14.78 -14.92 -56.94
N LEU A 282 14.58 -13.72 -56.39
CA LEU A 282 14.09 -12.56 -57.12
C LEU A 282 15.12 -12.13 -58.15
N GLY A 283 16.40 -12.04 -57.78
CA GLY A 283 17.52 -11.77 -58.68
C GLY A 283 17.73 -12.86 -59.74
N TYR A 284 17.46 -14.14 -59.45
CA TYR A 284 17.44 -15.19 -60.48
C TYR A 284 16.28 -15.00 -61.47
N VAL A 285 15.08 -14.67 -60.99
CA VAL A 285 13.90 -14.41 -61.84
C VAL A 285 14.11 -13.14 -62.66
N GLU A 286 14.62 -12.07 -62.05
CA GLU A 286 14.93 -10.79 -62.68
C GLU A 286 16.04 -10.94 -63.72
N SER A 287 17.13 -11.64 -63.43
CA SER A 287 18.17 -11.90 -64.45
C SER A 287 17.65 -12.77 -65.61
N LYS A 288 16.75 -13.73 -65.34
CA LYS A 288 16.03 -14.47 -66.40
C LYS A 288 15.09 -13.58 -67.22
N LEU A 289 14.37 -12.66 -66.60
CA LEU A 289 13.49 -11.71 -67.27
C LEU A 289 14.27 -10.65 -68.06
N ASN A 290 15.38 -10.15 -67.52
CA ASN A 290 16.28 -9.19 -68.18
C ASN A 290 16.99 -9.80 -69.39
N LEU A 291 17.31 -11.11 -69.35
CA LEU A 291 17.72 -11.88 -70.54
C LEU A 291 16.60 -12.08 -71.57
N THR A 292 15.35 -11.79 -71.21
CA THR A 292 14.16 -11.86 -72.08
C THR A 292 13.71 -10.46 -72.57
N GLY A 293 14.16 -9.39 -71.92
CA GLY A 293 14.15 -8.00 -72.39
C GLY A 293 14.74 -7.07 -71.31
N PRO A 294 15.59 -6.08 -71.65
CA PRO A 294 15.54 -5.32 -72.90
C PRO A 294 16.84 -5.36 -73.72
N SER A 295 16.75 -5.75 -74.98
CA SER A 295 17.73 -5.35 -76.00
C SER A 295 17.08 -4.36 -76.95
N GLY A 296 17.33 -3.06 -76.71
CA GLY A 296 17.06 -2.03 -77.69
C GLY A 296 18.10 -2.11 -78.80
N ASN A 297 17.82 -2.91 -79.84
CA ASN A 297 18.19 -2.59 -81.20
C ASN A 297 17.38 -3.43 -82.19
N GLU A 298 17.06 -2.81 -83.32
CA GLU A 298 16.22 -3.37 -84.37
C GLU A 298 16.93 -4.53 -85.11
N SER A 299 16.14 -5.33 -85.85
CA SER A 299 16.62 -6.40 -86.74
C SER A 299 17.13 -7.70 -86.07
N ARG A 300 16.24 -8.38 -85.33
CA ARG A 300 16.00 -9.84 -85.44
C ARG A 300 14.82 -10.29 -84.58
N ARG A 301 13.63 -9.86 -84.98
CA ARG A 301 12.36 -10.39 -84.46
C ARG A 301 11.91 -11.48 -85.44
N ASN A 302 12.26 -12.74 -85.15
CA ASN A 302 11.69 -14.00 -85.66
C ASN A 302 12.66 -15.16 -85.38
N GLU A 303 12.34 -16.00 -84.38
CA GLU A 303 12.87 -17.39 -84.22
C GLU A 303 12.39 -18.11 -82.94
N LYS A 304 11.95 -17.39 -81.89
CA LYS A 304 11.52 -18.02 -80.60
C LYS A 304 10.04 -17.89 -80.21
N GLY A 305 9.26 -17.06 -80.90
CA GLY A 305 7.79 -17.15 -80.89
C GLY A 305 7.25 -18.09 -81.98
N GLU A 306 8.01 -18.24 -83.08
CA GLU A 306 7.59 -18.98 -84.27
C GLU A 306 7.88 -20.48 -84.20
N ALA A 307 8.70 -20.96 -83.25
CA ALA A 307 8.94 -22.40 -83.09
C ALA A 307 7.68 -23.17 -82.64
N GLY A 308 6.75 -22.51 -81.95
CA GLY A 308 5.42 -23.03 -81.64
C GLY A 308 4.42 -22.72 -82.75
N GLN A 309 3.99 -21.47 -82.86
CA GLN A 309 2.93 -21.05 -83.80
C GLN A 309 3.32 -21.19 -85.28
N GLY A 310 4.59 -20.99 -85.63
CA GLY A 310 5.08 -21.19 -87.00
C GLY A 310 5.28 -22.66 -87.35
N LEU A 311 5.50 -23.53 -86.35
CA LEU A 311 5.50 -24.99 -86.57
C LEU A 311 4.09 -25.57 -86.61
N GLU A 312 3.17 -25.04 -85.80
CA GLU A 312 1.73 -25.29 -85.87
C GLU A 312 1.16 -24.88 -87.23
N ALA A 313 1.39 -23.64 -87.68
CA ALA A 313 1.00 -23.17 -89.01
C ALA A 313 1.68 -23.96 -90.14
N ARG A 314 2.93 -24.42 -89.95
CA ARG A 314 3.64 -25.29 -90.91
C ARG A 314 3.09 -26.71 -90.91
N MET A 315 2.65 -27.24 -89.76
CA MET A 315 1.97 -28.53 -89.66
C MET A 315 0.59 -28.46 -90.28
N GLU A 316 -0.20 -27.44 -89.99
CA GLU A 316 -1.52 -27.23 -90.59
C GLU A 316 -1.41 -27.02 -92.10
N GLY A 317 -0.45 -26.22 -92.56
CA GLY A 317 -0.14 -26.05 -93.99
C GLY A 317 0.32 -27.35 -94.67
N LYS A 318 1.17 -28.16 -94.02
CA LYS A 318 1.55 -29.50 -94.51
C LYS A 318 0.38 -30.49 -94.50
N LEU A 319 -0.47 -30.47 -93.47
CA LEU A 319 -1.62 -31.34 -93.32
C LEU A 319 -2.65 -31.04 -94.41
N ARG A 320 -2.96 -29.76 -94.63
CA ARG A 320 -3.84 -29.28 -95.70
C ARG A 320 -3.30 -29.60 -97.09
N ALA A 321 -1.98 -29.50 -97.29
CA ALA A 321 -1.33 -29.92 -98.53
C ALA A 321 -1.32 -31.45 -98.73
N VAL A 322 -1.32 -32.24 -97.65
CA VAL A 322 -1.51 -33.70 -97.71
C VAL A 322 -2.97 -34.05 -98.02
N GLU A 323 -3.93 -33.38 -97.39
CA GLU A 323 -5.36 -33.54 -97.62
C GLU A 323 -5.74 -33.22 -99.08
N GLU A 324 -5.28 -32.09 -99.61
CA GLU A 324 -5.48 -31.70 -101.02
C GLU A 324 -4.86 -32.73 -101.99
N ARG A 325 -3.64 -33.21 -101.73
CA ARG A 325 -2.99 -34.26 -102.55
C ARG A 325 -3.66 -35.63 -102.42
N LEU A 326 -4.22 -35.96 -101.25
CA LEU A 326 -4.95 -37.20 -101.03
C LEU A 326 -6.30 -37.18 -101.75
N LEU A 327 -7.00 -36.04 -101.75
CA LEU A 327 -8.22 -35.83 -102.52
C LEU A 327 -7.96 -35.98 -104.02
N ILE A 328 -6.90 -35.35 -104.56
CA ILE A 328 -6.50 -35.52 -105.96
C ILE A 328 -6.19 -37.00 -106.27
N ALA A 329 -5.43 -37.69 -105.43
CA ALA A 329 -5.11 -39.11 -105.64
C ALA A 329 -6.34 -40.04 -105.55
N LEU A 330 -7.34 -39.70 -104.72
CA LEU A 330 -8.61 -40.42 -104.62
C LEU A 330 -9.52 -40.14 -105.83
N GLU A 331 -9.50 -38.92 -106.36
CA GLU A 331 -10.26 -38.52 -107.56
C GLU A 331 -9.67 -39.19 -108.83
N GLU A 332 -8.34 -39.25 -108.96
CA GLU A 332 -7.64 -40.04 -109.99
C GLU A 332 -8.02 -41.53 -109.91
N LEU A 333 -8.03 -42.11 -108.70
CA LEU A 333 -8.42 -43.51 -108.48
C LEU A 333 -9.91 -43.76 -108.79
N GLY A 334 -10.78 -42.79 -108.52
CA GLY A 334 -12.21 -42.83 -108.84
C GLY A 334 -12.51 -42.68 -110.35
N ASN A 335 -11.59 -42.11 -111.12
CA ASN A 335 -11.69 -42.01 -112.58
C ASN A 335 -11.15 -43.26 -113.29
N ALA A 336 -10.09 -43.89 -112.77
CA ALA A 336 -9.57 -45.16 -113.25
C ALA A 336 -10.59 -46.32 -113.18
N ASN A 337 -11.59 -46.22 -112.28
CA ASN A 337 -12.62 -47.26 -112.08
C ASN A 337 -13.88 -47.10 -112.97
N ARG A 338 -13.84 -46.29 -114.04
CA ARG A 338 -15.01 -46.04 -114.93
C ARG A 338 -14.90 -46.65 -116.33
N SER A 339 -14.23 -47.79 -116.48
CA SER A 339 -14.20 -48.56 -117.73
C SER A 339 -15.11 -49.81 -117.66
N CYS A 340 -16.42 -49.61 -117.83
CA CYS A 340 -17.37 -50.68 -118.18
C CYS A 340 -18.28 -50.23 -119.32
N THR A 341 -18.33 -51.03 -120.39
CA THR A 341 -19.07 -50.77 -121.63
C THR A 341 -20.57 -51.14 -121.52
N PRO A 342 -21.44 -50.61 -122.40
CA PRO A 342 -22.88 -50.76 -122.26
C PRO A 342 -23.39 -52.14 -122.75
N GLY A 343 -24.11 -52.87 -121.88
CA GLY A 343 -24.90 -54.04 -122.31
C GLY A 343 -25.28 -55.01 -121.18
N GLY A 344 -26.51 -54.92 -120.66
CA GLY A 344 -27.10 -55.91 -119.76
C GLY A 344 -27.36 -55.41 -118.33
N PRO A 345 -28.43 -55.86 -117.63
CA PRO A 345 -29.06 -55.03 -116.59
C PRO A 345 -28.77 -55.48 -115.14
N HIS A 346 -28.48 -54.52 -114.26
CA HIS A 346 -29.23 -54.24 -113.01
C HIS A 346 -28.50 -53.19 -112.14
N CYS A 347 -29.15 -52.05 -111.88
CA CYS A 347 -28.78 -51.10 -110.82
C CYS A 347 -30.02 -50.78 -109.96
N PRO A 348 -29.93 -50.79 -108.62
CA PRO A 348 -30.92 -50.18 -107.72
C PRO A 348 -30.63 -48.70 -107.41
N HIS A 349 -31.60 -48.01 -106.81
CA HIS A 349 -31.72 -46.54 -106.74
C HIS A 349 -31.11 -45.82 -105.51
N SER A 350 -31.08 -44.50 -105.64
CA SER A 350 -30.68 -43.43 -104.71
C SER A 350 -31.62 -43.16 -103.52
N GLY A 351 -31.11 -42.33 -102.58
CA GLY A 351 -31.84 -41.41 -101.67
C GLY A 351 -30.79 -40.64 -100.85
N ASP A 352 -30.59 -39.32 -101.03
CA ASP A 352 -31.32 -38.18 -100.41
C ASP A 352 -31.25 -38.17 -98.87
N GLY A 353 -30.96 -37.08 -98.13
CA GLY A 353 -30.62 -35.69 -98.48
C GLY A 353 -30.96 -34.72 -97.31
N ALA A 354 -30.17 -33.64 -97.13
CA ALA A 354 -30.32 -32.55 -96.12
C ALA A 354 -30.15 -32.93 -94.61
N GLY A 355 -29.81 -32.02 -93.67
CA GLY A 355 -29.52 -30.57 -93.71
C GLY A 355 -28.98 -30.07 -92.33
N ILE A 356 -28.52 -28.80 -92.20
CA ILE A 356 -27.78 -28.29 -91.02
C ILE A 356 -28.49 -27.12 -90.30
N HIS A 357 -28.22 -26.97 -88.99
CA HIS A 357 -28.28 -25.74 -88.13
C HIS A 357 -29.64 -25.33 -87.49
N PRO A 358 -29.66 -24.51 -86.40
CA PRO A 358 -28.86 -24.63 -85.15
C PRO A 358 -29.64 -24.20 -83.85
N ARG A 359 -28.92 -24.07 -82.72
CA ARG A 359 -29.20 -23.20 -81.53
C ARG A 359 -30.05 -23.78 -80.38
N GLU A 360 -29.48 -23.94 -79.18
CA GLU A 360 -29.68 -23.07 -77.99
C GLU A 360 -29.00 -23.59 -76.71
N ALA A 361 -28.69 -22.68 -75.78
CA ALA A 361 -28.24 -22.95 -74.42
C ALA A 361 -28.92 -21.96 -73.45
N PRO A 362 -29.23 -22.38 -72.21
CA PRO A 362 -28.79 -21.64 -71.02
C PRO A 362 -28.15 -22.60 -69.97
N SER A 363 -27.08 -22.24 -69.23
CA SER A 363 -27.05 -21.33 -68.06
C SER A 363 -27.88 -21.84 -66.87
N GLY A 364 -27.37 -22.01 -65.64
CA GLY A 364 -26.03 -21.80 -65.05
C GLY A 364 -26.09 -21.75 -63.50
N ARG A 365 -24.94 -21.62 -62.81
CA ARG A 365 -24.76 -21.40 -61.33
C ARG A 365 -25.11 -22.62 -60.43
N GLY A 366 -24.28 -23.17 -59.53
CA GLY A 366 -23.05 -22.71 -58.84
C GLY A 366 -23.35 -22.24 -57.40
N PRO A 367 -22.41 -22.25 -56.42
CA PRO A 367 -21.01 -22.73 -56.43
C PRO A 367 -20.68 -23.74 -55.29
N ASP A 368 -19.46 -24.28 -55.27
CA ASP A 368 -18.63 -24.16 -54.05
C ASP A 368 -17.13 -24.26 -54.37
N GLY A 369 -16.30 -23.57 -53.59
CA GLY A 369 -14.94 -23.21 -53.99
C GLY A 369 -13.84 -24.15 -53.48
N GLN A 370 -13.28 -24.98 -54.35
CA GLN A 370 -11.96 -25.59 -54.16
C GLN A 370 -11.12 -25.38 -55.43
N ARG A 371 -10.49 -24.21 -55.55
CA ARG A 371 -9.65 -23.86 -56.71
C ARG A 371 -8.23 -24.41 -56.51
N ASP A 372 -8.10 -25.74 -56.57
CA ASP A 372 -6.80 -26.40 -56.50
C ASP A 372 -5.96 -26.04 -57.75
N SER A 373 -4.71 -25.64 -57.52
CA SER A 373 -3.80 -25.10 -58.54
C SER A 373 -3.25 -26.13 -59.55
N ALA A 374 -3.94 -27.25 -59.76
CA ALA A 374 -3.50 -28.36 -60.62
C ALA A 374 -3.74 -28.13 -62.13
N ALA A 375 -4.56 -27.14 -62.50
CA ALA A 375 -4.97 -26.87 -63.88
C ALA A 375 -3.82 -26.84 -64.93
N PRO A 376 -2.72 -26.08 -64.75
CA PRO A 376 -1.69 -25.98 -65.79
C PRO A 376 -0.87 -27.27 -65.98
N VAL A 377 -0.79 -28.13 -64.95
CA VAL A 377 -0.09 -29.43 -65.06
C VAL A 377 -0.94 -30.41 -65.85
N SER A 378 -2.26 -30.44 -65.60
CA SER A 378 -3.20 -31.25 -66.39
C SER A 378 -3.22 -30.82 -67.87
N GLU A 379 -3.20 -29.52 -68.17
CA GLU A 379 -3.18 -29.01 -69.55
C GLU A 379 -1.91 -29.43 -70.31
N MET A 380 -0.72 -29.32 -69.68
CA MET A 380 0.54 -29.76 -70.29
C MET A 380 0.59 -31.28 -70.50
N GLN A 381 0.05 -32.05 -69.55
CA GLN A 381 -0.01 -33.51 -69.65
C GLN A 381 -0.98 -33.94 -70.76
N ASN A 382 -2.18 -33.35 -70.82
CA ASN A 382 -3.16 -33.58 -71.89
C ASN A 382 -2.59 -33.27 -73.28
N LEU A 383 -1.77 -32.21 -73.41
CA LEU A 383 -1.09 -31.87 -74.66
C LEU A 383 -0.04 -32.92 -75.04
N LYS A 384 0.77 -33.41 -74.09
CA LYS A 384 1.72 -34.50 -74.35
C LYS A 384 1.00 -35.77 -74.82
N ASP A 385 -0.03 -36.18 -74.09
CA ASP A 385 -0.76 -37.41 -74.35
C ASP A 385 -1.51 -37.32 -75.71
N ALA A 386 -2.05 -36.15 -76.06
CA ALA A 386 -2.61 -35.89 -77.38
C ALA A 386 -1.57 -35.96 -78.51
N LEU A 387 -0.36 -35.42 -78.31
CA LEU A 387 0.72 -35.50 -79.29
C LEU A 387 1.21 -36.94 -79.50
N GLU A 388 1.31 -37.76 -78.44
CA GLU A 388 1.64 -39.20 -78.56
C GLU A 388 0.58 -39.95 -79.40
N VAL A 389 -0.72 -39.68 -79.18
CA VAL A 389 -1.81 -40.23 -80.03
C VAL A 389 -1.71 -39.78 -81.49
N HIS A 390 -1.21 -38.57 -81.76
CA HIS A 390 -1.00 -38.10 -83.13
C HIS A 390 0.20 -38.78 -83.81
N ASP A 391 1.23 -39.17 -83.05
CA ASP A 391 2.41 -39.89 -83.55
C ASP A 391 2.05 -41.34 -83.93
N ASP A 392 1.34 -42.06 -83.04
CA ASP A 392 0.80 -43.40 -83.30
C ASP A 392 -0.08 -43.45 -84.57
N ARG A 393 -0.86 -42.39 -84.80
CA ARG A 393 -1.71 -42.26 -86.00
C ARG A 393 -0.90 -42.01 -87.28
N LEU A 394 0.20 -41.26 -87.20
CA LEU A 394 1.11 -41.07 -88.33
C LEU A 394 1.85 -42.37 -88.68
N ASP A 395 2.29 -43.13 -87.68
CA ASP A 395 2.91 -44.45 -87.90
C ASP A 395 1.94 -45.44 -88.55
N THR A 396 0.69 -45.49 -88.08
CA THR A 396 -0.37 -46.32 -88.70
C THR A 396 -0.61 -45.93 -90.17
N LEU A 397 -0.59 -44.63 -90.48
CA LEU A 397 -0.76 -44.12 -91.84
C LEU A 397 0.47 -44.44 -92.73
N ASN A 398 1.67 -44.33 -92.18
CA ASN A 398 2.94 -44.69 -92.84
C ASN A 398 2.95 -46.19 -93.21
N VAL A 399 2.61 -47.08 -92.28
CA VAL A 399 2.45 -48.53 -92.55
C VAL A 399 1.44 -48.79 -93.66
N THR A 400 0.28 -48.12 -93.62
CA THR A 400 -0.77 -48.24 -94.64
C THR A 400 -0.29 -47.78 -96.02
N LEU A 401 0.38 -46.62 -96.09
CA LEU A 401 0.90 -46.09 -97.35
C LEU A 401 2.00 -46.98 -97.93
N GLN A 402 2.89 -47.54 -97.09
CA GLN A 402 3.87 -48.53 -97.53
C GLN A 402 3.21 -49.82 -98.05
N HIS A 403 2.04 -50.21 -97.54
CA HIS A 403 1.28 -51.34 -98.09
C HIS A 403 0.77 -51.01 -99.50
N ILE A 404 0.16 -49.83 -99.68
CA ILE A 404 -0.32 -49.34 -100.99
C ILE A 404 0.84 -49.21 -101.99
N MET A 405 2.00 -48.68 -101.57
CA MET A 405 3.22 -48.62 -102.39
C MET A 405 3.61 -50.01 -102.93
N ARG A 406 3.61 -51.04 -102.08
CA ARG A 406 3.93 -52.41 -102.51
C ARG A 406 2.91 -52.92 -103.53
N GLN A 407 1.60 -52.72 -103.29
CA GLN A 407 0.56 -53.11 -104.25
C GLN A 407 0.71 -52.42 -105.61
N VAL A 408 0.93 -51.10 -105.62
CA VAL A 408 1.15 -50.31 -106.84
C VAL A 408 2.39 -50.79 -107.60
N THR A 409 3.50 -51.13 -106.92
CA THR A 409 4.67 -51.71 -107.59
C THR A 409 4.44 -53.12 -108.15
N VAL A 410 3.52 -53.91 -107.57
CA VAL A 410 3.13 -55.22 -108.11
C VAL A 410 2.22 -55.06 -109.33
N MET A 411 1.33 -54.07 -109.35
CA MET A 411 0.51 -53.73 -110.53
C MET A 411 1.36 -53.22 -111.69
N ASP A 412 2.38 -52.42 -111.40
CA ASP A 412 3.35 -51.88 -112.37
C ASP A 412 4.19 -52.98 -113.04
N GLN A 413 4.57 -54.03 -112.30
CA GLN A 413 5.25 -55.21 -112.85
C GLN A 413 4.32 -56.13 -113.68
N ARG A 414 3.00 -55.93 -113.62
CA ARG A 414 2.00 -56.81 -114.27
C ARG A 414 1.46 -56.27 -115.59
N LYS A 415 1.75 -55.01 -115.93
CA LYS A 415 1.32 -54.37 -117.20
C LYS A 415 2.41 -54.45 -118.26
N GLN A 416 2.00 -54.57 -119.52
CA GLN A 416 2.89 -54.59 -120.68
C GLN A 416 3.07 -53.16 -121.23
N ALA A 417 4.19 -52.89 -121.91
CA ALA A 417 4.71 -51.53 -122.19
C ALA A 417 3.92 -50.66 -123.19
N ASP A 418 2.68 -51.01 -123.52
CA ASP A 418 1.80 -50.32 -124.49
C ASP A 418 0.38 -50.08 -123.92
N ASP A 419 0.19 -50.22 -122.61
CA ASP A 419 -1.09 -49.97 -121.92
C ASP A 419 -1.27 -48.45 -121.66
N PRO A 420 -2.33 -47.79 -122.18
CA PRO A 420 -2.55 -46.34 -121.99
C PRO A 420 -2.66 -45.93 -120.51
N SER A 421 -2.99 -46.86 -119.62
CA SER A 421 -3.07 -46.61 -118.17
C SER A 421 -1.71 -46.65 -117.44
N GLN A 422 -0.58 -46.75 -118.18
CA GLN A 422 0.77 -46.63 -117.62
C GLN A 422 1.11 -45.20 -117.18
N GLY A 423 0.58 -44.18 -117.88
CA GLY A 423 0.77 -42.77 -117.52
C GLY A 423 0.13 -42.44 -116.16
N GLU A 424 -1.12 -42.87 -115.98
CA GLU A 424 -1.88 -42.77 -114.72
C GLU A 424 -1.16 -43.49 -113.57
N LEU A 425 -0.66 -44.70 -113.81
CA LEU A 425 0.07 -45.47 -112.80
C LEU A 425 1.39 -44.79 -112.40
N THR A 426 2.05 -44.11 -113.34
CA THR A 426 3.28 -43.34 -113.09
C THR A 426 2.99 -42.08 -112.26
N MET A 427 1.89 -41.38 -112.56
CA MET A 427 1.40 -40.25 -111.76
C MET A 427 1.01 -40.69 -110.34
N LEU A 428 0.24 -41.76 -110.19
CA LEU A 428 -0.12 -42.33 -108.89
C LEU A 428 1.13 -42.72 -108.07
N LYS A 429 2.13 -43.32 -108.71
CA LYS A 429 3.42 -43.69 -108.09
C LYS A 429 4.24 -42.45 -107.68
N PHE A 430 4.14 -41.34 -108.41
CA PHE A 430 4.73 -40.06 -108.03
C PHE A 430 3.98 -39.42 -106.85
N ASN A 431 2.65 -39.36 -106.91
CA ASN A 431 1.76 -38.83 -105.88
C ASN A 431 1.98 -39.57 -104.55
N ILE A 432 1.98 -40.91 -104.56
CA ILE A 432 2.24 -41.73 -103.36
C ILE A 432 3.65 -41.49 -102.78
N ARG A 433 4.69 -41.39 -103.62
CA ARG A 433 6.06 -41.03 -103.14
C ARG A 433 6.09 -39.63 -102.53
N SER A 434 5.38 -38.67 -103.11
CA SER A 434 5.28 -37.31 -102.56
C SER A 434 4.57 -37.31 -101.21
N VAL A 435 3.45 -38.03 -101.07
CA VAL A 435 2.71 -38.15 -99.80
C VAL A 435 3.58 -38.81 -98.74
N ASN A 436 4.33 -39.85 -99.09
CA ASN A 436 5.26 -40.53 -98.18
C ASN A 436 6.36 -39.59 -97.67
N HIS A 437 6.95 -38.76 -98.55
CA HIS A 437 7.94 -37.76 -98.14
C HIS A 437 7.33 -36.72 -97.19
N THR A 438 6.14 -36.19 -97.50
CA THR A 438 5.47 -35.21 -96.62
C THR A 438 5.05 -35.78 -95.27
N LEU A 439 4.69 -37.07 -95.21
CA LEU A 439 4.37 -37.75 -93.95
C LEU A 439 5.61 -37.98 -93.10
N ARG A 440 6.74 -38.40 -93.68
CA ARG A 440 8.00 -38.53 -92.93
C ARG A 440 8.47 -37.17 -92.41
N ASP A 441 8.39 -36.13 -93.23
CA ASP A 441 8.67 -34.74 -92.83
C ASP A 441 7.72 -34.21 -91.75
N LEU A 442 6.50 -34.76 -91.62
CA LEU A 442 5.55 -34.45 -90.54
C LEU A 442 5.89 -35.23 -89.28
N GLN A 443 6.24 -36.52 -89.40
CA GLN A 443 6.67 -37.38 -88.29
C GLN A 443 7.96 -36.86 -87.65
N ASP A 444 8.99 -36.53 -88.44
CA ASP A 444 10.23 -35.91 -87.96
C ASP A 444 9.96 -34.56 -87.25
N SER A 445 8.96 -33.80 -87.73
CA SER A 445 8.54 -32.56 -87.08
C SER A 445 7.81 -32.81 -85.76
N LEU A 446 6.88 -33.78 -85.72
CA LEU A 446 6.09 -34.12 -84.53
C LEU A 446 6.97 -34.69 -83.42
N GLY A 447 7.85 -35.65 -83.74
CA GLY A 447 8.80 -36.21 -82.79
C GLY A 447 9.72 -35.15 -82.17
N SER A 448 10.09 -34.11 -82.92
CA SER A 448 10.83 -32.96 -82.39
C SER A 448 10.01 -32.14 -81.39
N VAL A 449 8.70 -31.93 -81.64
CA VAL A 449 7.80 -31.25 -80.67
C VAL A 449 7.59 -32.10 -79.42
N VAL A 450 7.29 -33.40 -79.58
CA VAL A 450 7.15 -34.36 -78.46
C VAL A 450 8.39 -34.32 -77.56
N HIS A 451 9.59 -34.35 -78.14
CA HIS A 451 10.84 -34.28 -77.39
C HIS A 451 11.01 -32.93 -76.65
N GLN A 452 10.73 -31.80 -77.31
CA GLN A 452 10.83 -30.46 -76.70
C GLN A 452 9.81 -30.26 -75.57
N VAL A 453 8.56 -30.71 -75.75
CA VAL A 453 7.51 -30.65 -74.72
C VAL A 453 7.87 -31.56 -73.54
N GLY A 454 8.38 -32.78 -73.78
CA GLY A 454 8.86 -33.67 -72.73
C GLY A 454 10.03 -33.09 -71.91
N GLN A 455 10.98 -32.44 -72.59
CA GLN A 455 12.10 -31.75 -71.93
C GLN A 455 11.65 -30.51 -71.13
N ALA A 456 10.69 -29.75 -71.65
CA ALA A 456 10.09 -28.62 -70.94
C ALA A 456 9.30 -29.06 -69.70
N ASN A 457 8.50 -30.13 -69.81
CA ASN A 457 7.69 -30.68 -68.72
C ASN A 457 8.56 -31.22 -67.58
N SER A 458 9.55 -32.05 -67.89
CA SER A 458 10.52 -32.56 -66.89
C SER A 458 11.33 -31.43 -66.21
N SER A 459 11.74 -30.40 -66.97
CA SER A 459 12.39 -29.21 -66.40
C SER A 459 11.47 -28.41 -65.47
N TRP A 460 10.16 -28.38 -65.75
CA TRP A 460 9.16 -27.75 -64.88
C TRP A 460 8.94 -28.53 -63.60
N GLN A 461 8.70 -29.84 -63.68
CA GLN A 461 8.53 -30.71 -62.50
C GLN A 461 9.75 -30.64 -61.56
N GLU A 462 10.96 -30.62 -62.10
CA GLU A 462 12.18 -30.50 -61.31
C GLU A 462 12.33 -29.12 -60.63
N ARG A 463 11.81 -28.04 -61.26
CA ARG A 463 11.73 -26.70 -60.63
C ARG A 463 10.67 -26.65 -59.55
N GLU A 464 9.50 -27.23 -59.80
CA GLU A 464 8.39 -27.29 -58.85
C GLU A 464 8.78 -28.06 -57.58
N ALA A 465 9.39 -29.25 -57.73
CA ALA A 465 9.88 -30.04 -56.60
C ALA A 465 10.91 -29.27 -55.74
N ARG A 466 11.82 -28.52 -56.38
CA ARG A 466 12.76 -27.63 -55.67
C ARG A 466 12.05 -26.47 -54.97
N LEU A 467 11.07 -25.84 -55.62
CA LEU A 467 10.26 -24.78 -55.02
C LEU A 467 9.49 -25.28 -53.79
N ALA A 468 8.84 -26.43 -53.89
CA ALA A 468 8.09 -27.05 -52.80
C ALA A 468 9.00 -27.36 -51.60
N GLN A 469 10.20 -27.89 -51.85
CA GLN A 469 11.18 -28.15 -50.79
C GLN A 469 11.71 -26.86 -50.13
N GLN A 470 11.92 -25.78 -50.90
CA GLN A 470 12.30 -24.47 -50.35
C GLN A 470 11.15 -23.86 -49.52
N ILE A 471 9.91 -23.90 -50.02
CA ILE A 471 8.72 -23.42 -49.30
C ILE A 471 8.54 -24.19 -47.99
N LYS A 472 8.73 -25.51 -48.00
CA LYS A 472 8.70 -26.35 -46.80
C LYS A 472 9.73 -25.90 -45.75
N GLY A 473 10.94 -25.55 -46.17
CA GLY A 473 11.97 -24.99 -45.28
C GLY A 473 11.55 -23.64 -44.67
N VAL A 474 11.00 -22.73 -45.48
CA VAL A 474 10.49 -21.42 -45.00
C VAL A 474 9.33 -21.62 -44.01
N VAL A 475 8.39 -22.52 -44.30
CA VAL A 475 7.25 -22.84 -43.41
C VAL A 475 7.73 -23.43 -42.09
N GLN A 476 8.73 -24.31 -42.11
CA GLN A 476 9.35 -24.83 -40.87
C GLN A 476 10.01 -23.73 -40.05
N LEU A 477 10.72 -22.80 -40.70
CA LEU A 477 11.38 -21.68 -40.02
C LEU A 477 10.35 -20.75 -39.37
N VAL A 478 9.32 -20.34 -40.11
CA VAL A 478 8.20 -19.50 -39.61
C VAL A 478 7.43 -20.21 -38.48
N GLY A 479 7.22 -21.52 -38.58
CA GLY A 479 6.61 -22.33 -37.52
C GLY A 479 7.42 -22.33 -36.22
N HIS A 480 8.75 -22.42 -36.33
CA HIS A 480 9.66 -22.29 -35.18
C HIS A 480 9.61 -20.87 -34.59
N GLN A 481 9.64 -19.82 -35.42
CA GLN A 481 9.49 -18.43 -34.97
C GLN A 481 8.19 -18.24 -34.17
N ALA A 482 7.05 -18.76 -34.67
CA ALA A 482 5.75 -18.67 -34.01
C ALA A 482 5.72 -19.42 -32.65
N SER A 483 6.31 -20.63 -32.59
CA SER A 483 6.44 -21.40 -31.34
C SER A 483 7.25 -20.64 -30.28
N MET A 484 8.38 -20.07 -30.72
CA MET A 484 9.30 -19.29 -29.89
C MET A 484 8.66 -18.00 -29.36
N LEU A 485 7.93 -17.27 -30.20
CA LEU A 485 7.13 -16.11 -29.80
C LEU A 485 6.03 -16.49 -28.78
N GLY A 486 5.26 -17.56 -29.05
CA GLY A 486 4.21 -18.04 -28.16
C GLY A 486 4.74 -18.61 -26.82
N ALA A 487 5.98 -19.07 -26.76
CA ALA A 487 6.66 -19.40 -25.49
C ALA A 487 7.02 -18.13 -24.69
N GLY A 488 7.48 -17.08 -25.37
CA GLY A 488 7.73 -15.77 -24.76
C GLY A 488 6.46 -15.13 -24.19
N GLU A 489 5.36 -15.15 -24.95
CA GLU A 489 4.06 -14.61 -24.51
C GLU A 489 3.49 -15.33 -23.28
N ARG A 490 3.59 -16.67 -23.23
CA ARG A 490 3.19 -17.46 -22.05
C ARG A 490 4.01 -17.17 -20.81
N ARG A 491 5.29 -16.78 -20.96
CA ARG A 491 6.14 -16.35 -19.83
C ARG A 491 5.82 -14.92 -19.41
N LEU A 492 5.58 -14.00 -20.36
CA LEU A 492 5.16 -12.62 -20.09
C LEU A 492 3.81 -12.58 -19.33
N THR A 493 2.83 -13.37 -19.76
CA THR A 493 1.51 -13.45 -19.10
C THR A 493 1.61 -14.04 -17.69
N ARG A 494 2.44 -15.06 -17.46
CA ARG A 494 2.74 -15.56 -16.10
C ARG A 494 3.35 -14.47 -15.20
N LEU A 495 4.39 -13.80 -15.67
CA LEU A 495 5.04 -12.69 -14.94
C LEU A 495 4.08 -11.55 -14.64
N LYS A 496 3.16 -11.23 -15.57
CA LYS A 496 2.09 -10.23 -15.35
C LYS A 496 1.17 -10.63 -14.20
N VAL A 497 0.79 -11.91 -14.09
CA VAL A 497 -0.03 -12.43 -12.98
C VAL A 497 0.74 -12.38 -11.66
N GLU A 498 2.00 -12.82 -11.64
CA GLU A 498 2.86 -12.78 -10.44
C GLU A 498 3.05 -11.34 -9.94
N LEU A 499 3.26 -10.37 -10.84
CA LEU A 499 3.37 -8.95 -10.50
C LEU A 499 2.07 -8.37 -9.91
N GLN A 500 0.90 -8.74 -10.43
CA GLN A 500 -0.38 -8.29 -9.85
C GLN A 500 -0.63 -8.88 -8.46
N GLU A 501 -0.24 -10.13 -8.22
CA GLU A 501 -0.32 -10.76 -6.90
C GLU A 501 0.65 -10.11 -5.90
N VAL A 502 1.89 -9.78 -6.32
CA VAL A 502 2.85 -9.01 -5.52
C VAL A 502 2.29 -7.62 -5.19
N LYS A 503 1.71 -6.90 -6.17
CA LYS A 503 1.04 -5.59 -5.96
C LYS A 503 -0.09 -5.69 -4.94
N LYS A 504 -0.96 -6.70 -5.05
CA LYS A 504 -2.07 -6.93 -4.12
C LYS A 504 -1.58 -7.21 -2.70
N ARG A 505 -0.55 -8.05 -2.55
CA ARG A 505 0.09 -8.35 -1.25
C ARG A 505 0.78 -7.13 -0.66
N LEU A 506 1.46 -6.31 -1.47
CA LEU A 506 2.06 -5.05 -1.02
C LEU A 506 1.00 -4.11 -0.43
N ALA A 507 -0.12 -3.89 -1.14
CA ALA A 507 -1.21 -3.07 -0.65
C ALA A 507 -1.78 -3.58 0.68
N GLN A 508 -2.02 -4.89 0.80
CA GLN A 508 -2.47 -5.54 2.04
C GLN A 508 -1.44 -5.42 3.17
N ALA A 509 -0.16 -5.59 2.88
CA ALA A 509 0.92 -5.45 3.84
C ALA A 509 1.01 -4.01 4.36
N VAL A 510 1.05 -3.01 3.47
CA VAL A 510 1.08 -1.59 3.81
C VAL A 510 -0.15 -1.17 4.61
N GLN A 511 -1.36 -1.61 4.23
CA GLN A 511 -2.57 -1.33 4.99
C GLN A 511 -2.53 -1.97 6.40
N GLY A 512 -2.03 -3.20 6.51
CA GLY A 512 -1.81 -3.86 7.80
C GLY A 512 -0.73 -3.17 8.66
N CYS A 513 0.36 -2.69 8.04
CA CYS A 513 1.38 -1.88 8.70
C CYS A 513 0.79 -0.58 9.25
N ARG A 514 0.00 0.14 8.44
CA ARG A 514 -0.69 1.38 8.83
C ARG A 514 -1.67 1.14 9.98
N SER A 515 -2.45 0.06 9.97
CA SER A 515 -3.35 -0.26 11.08
C SER A 515 -2.60 -0.58 12.37
N THR A 516 -1.49 -1.33 12.30
CA THR A 516 -0.64 -1.59 13.47
C THR A 516 0.02 -0.31 13.99
N ALA A 517 0.51 0.56 13.11
CA ALA A 517 1.11 1.84 13.50
C ALA A 517 0.10 2.77 14.20
N ILE A 518 -1.15 2.83 13.73
CA ILE A 518 -2.23 3.58 14.40
C ILE A 518 -2.57 2.97 15.76
N GLY A 519 -2.57 1.64 15.89
CA GLY A 519 -2.76 0.94 17.17
C GLY A 519 -1.66 1.28 18.18
N VAL A 520 -0.39 1.16 17.78
CA VAL A 520 0.77 1.51 18.61
C VAL A 520 0.75 3.00 18.97
N GLN A 521 0.39 3.90 18.05
CA GLN A 521 0.26 5.33 18.35
C GLN A 521 -0.79 5.57 19.45
N LYS A 522 -1.92 4.86 19.42
CA LYS A 522 -2.96 4.96 20.45
C LYS A 522 -2.45 4.47 21.81
N GLU A 523 -1.82 3.30 21.85
CA GLU A 523 -1.23 2.75 23.08
C GLU A 523 -0.16 3.69 23.67
N VAL A 524 0.70 4.27 22.82
CA VAL A 524 1.70 5.26 23.25
C VAL A 524 1.04 6.53 23.82
N THR A 525 -0.04 7.03 23.21
CA THR A 525 -0.77 8.18 23.79
C THR A 525 -1.46 7.86 25.11
N GLU A 526 -1.95 6.62 25.30
CA GLU A 526 -2.57 6.17 26.54
C GLU A 526 -1.53 6.02 27.67
N VAL A 527 -0.38 5.41 27.37
CA VAL A 527 0.77 5.35 28.29
C VAL A 527 1.27 6.76 28.62
N GLY A 528 1.34 7.67 27.64
CA GLY A 528 1.69 9.07 27.87
C GLY A 528 0.75 9.77 28.86
N GLY A 529 -0.57 9.56 28.73
CA GLY A 529 -1.56 10.08 29.68
C GLY A 529 -1.40 9.50 31.10
N ARG A 530 -1.08 8.21 31.21
CA ARG A 530 -0.81 7.55 32.50
C ARG A 530 0.48 8.05 33.15
N VAL A 531 1.55 8.27 32.37
CA VAL A 531 2.79 8.88 32.86
C VAL A 531 2.54 10.30 33.34
N ALA A 532 1.82 11.13 32.57
CA ALA A 532 1.47 12.48 32.98
C ALA A 532 0.67 12.53 34.30
N HIS A 533 -0.23 11.56 34.53
CA HIS A 533 -0.97 11.44 35.80
C HIS A 533 -0.05 11.09 36.97
N VAL A 534 0.90 10.16 36.80
CA VAL A 534 1.89 9.81 37.82
C VAL A 534 2.83 10.99 38.10
N GLU A 535 3.26 11.74 37.07
CA GLU A 535 4.05 12.96 37.24
C GLU A 535 3.31 14.03 38.05
N ASP A 536 2.00 14.18 37.84
CA ASP A 536 1.17 15.13 38.60
C ASP A 536 1.01 14.71 40.07
N GLN A 537 0.79 13.42 40.34
CA GLN A 537 0.79 12.87 41.70
C GLN A 537 2.15 13.07 42.40
N CYS A 538 3.26 12.83 41.70
CA CYS A 538 4.61 13.07 42.22
C CYS A 538 4.86 14.55 42.52
N LYS A 539 4.36 15.49 41.70
CA LYS A 539 4.39 16.93 42.01
C LYS A 539 3.58 17.21 43.27
N GLY A 540 2.38 16.66 43.42
CA GLY A 540 1.55 16.81 44.62
C GLY A 540 2.29 16.37 45.90
N LEU A 541 2.97 15.22 45.86
CA LEU A 541 3.81 14.73 46.95
C LEU A 541 5.00 15.64 47.26
N ASN A 542 5.59 16.30 46.25
CA ASN A 542 6.67 17.26 46.46
C ASN A 542 6.17 18.53 47.20
N HIS A 543 5.01 19.08 46.83
CA HIS A 543 4.41 20.21 47.57
C HIS A 543 4.10 19.83 49.02
N LEU A 544 3.56 18.62 49.26
CA LEU A 544 3.33 18.12 50.62
C LEU A 544 4.63 17.99 51.43
N ALA A 545 5.74 17.59 50.81
CA ALA A 545 7.05 17.53 51.46
C ALA A 545 7.56 18.95 51.82
N GLU A 546 7.38 19.94 50.94
CA GLU A 546 7.72 21.34 51.21
C GLU A 546 6.87 21.93 52.35
N ASP A 547 5.58 21.62 52.42
CA ASP A 547 4.69 22.05 53.52
C ASP A 547 5.06 21.38 54.85
N LEU A 548 5.45 20.10 54.84
CA LEU A 548 5.93 19.42 56.05
C LEU A 548 7.25 20.01 56.58
N GLU A 549 8.17 20.39 55.69
CA GLU A 549 9.42 21.05 56.10
C GLU A 549 9.14 22.47 56.66
N ARG A 550 8.21 23.22 56.04
CA ARG A 550 7.75 24.53 56.56
C ARG A 550 7.16 24.41 57.97
N ILE A 551 6.26 23.44 58.19
CA ILE A 551 5.65 23.18 59.51
C ILE A 551 6.74 22.83 60.54
N ARG A 552 7.76 22.06 60.13
CA ARG A 552 8.91 21.74 60.98
C ARG A 552 9.71 22.99 61.34
N GLU A 553 10.05 23.84 60.37
CA GLU A 553 10.78 25.09 60.60
C GLU A 553 10.02 26.03 61.55
N GLU A 554 8.71 26.18 61.37
CA GLU A 554 7.86 26.99 62.26
C GLU A 554 7.82 26.42 63.69
N LEU A 555 7.73 25.10 63.84
CA LEU A 555 7.71 24.43 65.15
C LEU A 555 9.06 24.51 65.87
N GLU A 556 10.17 24.31 65.15
CA GLU A 556 11.53 24.51 65.67
C GLU A 556 11.73 25.99 66.08
N GLY A 557 11.24 26.94 65.28
CA GLY A 557 11.23 28.37 65.59
C GLY A 557 10.46 28.72 66.86
N GLN A 558 9.22 28.22 67.01
CA GLN A 558 8.42 28.42 68.21
C GLN A 558 9.07 27.79 69.45
N SER A 559 9.58 26.57 69.34
CA SER A 559 10.31 25.89 70.42
C SER A 559 11.53 26.70 70.88
N ASN A 560 12.34 27.19 69.94
CA ASN A 560 13.49 28.04 70.23
C ASN A 560 13.08 29.37 70.90
N GLY A 561 11.99 30.00 70.45
CA GLY A 561 11.46 31.22 71.06
C GLY A 561 10.96 31.00 72.50
N LEU A 562 10.23 29.90 72.75
CA LEU A 562 9.81 29.48 74.09
C LEU A 562 11.00 29.21 75.01
N LEU A 563 12.00 28.47 74.53
CA LEU A 563 13.23 28.20 75.29
C LEU A 563 14.00 29.48 75.63
N GLN A 564 14.11 30.43 74.69
CA GLN A 564 14.71 31.74 74.96
C GLN A 564 13.91 32.53 76.00
N HIS A 565 12.58 32.54 75.94
CA HIS A 565 11.73 33.26 76.88
C HIS A 565 11.79 32.66 78.30
N VAL A 566 11.79 31.33 78.42
CA VAL A 566 11.97 30.62 79.68
C VAL A 566 13.37 30.87 80.25
N ASN A 567 14.42 30.80 79.45
CA ASN A 567 15.79 31.08 79.88
C ASN A 567 15.97 32.55 80.34
N GLY A 568 15.35 33.50 79.62
CA GLY A 568 15.30 34.91 80.00
C GLY A 568 14.60 35.12 81.34
N THR A 569 13.41 34.54 81.52
CA THR A 569 12.64 34.61 82.78
C THR A 569 13.41 33.97 83.94
N LEU A 570 14.02 32.80 83.73
CA LEU A 570 14.84 32.12 84.73
C LEU A 570 16.07 32.94 85.14
N SER A 571 16.72 33.61 84.17
CA SER A 571 17.84 34.53 84.42
C SER A 571 17.41 35.75 85.26
N ILE A 572 16.25 36.34 84.95
CA ILE A 572 15.66 37.44 85.74
C ILE A 572 15.33 36.98 87.16
N HIS A 573 14.66 35.84 87.33
CA HIS A 573 14.33 35.29 88.65
C HIS A 573 15.59 34.93 89.46
N SER A 574 16.62 34.38 88.81
CA SER A 574 17.92 34.09 89.43
C SER A 574 18.62 35.36 89.94
N ARG A 575 18.56 36.45 89.18
CA ARG A 575 19.05 37.77 89.62
C ARG A 575 18.23 38.29 90.80
N GLN A 576 16.89 38.26 90.73
CA GLN A 576 16.02 38.73 91.82
C GLN A 576 16.22 37.93 93.11
N LEU A 577 16.40 36.61 93.04
CA LEU A 577 16.74 35.77 94.18
C LEU A 577 18.12 36.10 94.77
N SER A 578 19.08 36.49 93.93
CA SER A 578 20.41 36.92 94.36
C SER A 578 20.37 38.28 95.06
N GLU A 579 19.61 39.24 94.51
CA GLU A 579 19.33 40.55 95.11
C GLU A 579 18.63 40.39 96.48
N LEU A 580 17.52 39.64 96.53
CA LEU A 580 16.80 39.36 97.77
C LEU A 580 17.66 38.66 98.83
N ARG A 581 18.57 37.75 98.41
CA ARG A 581 19.50 37.07 99.31
C ARG A 581 20.52 38.03 99.93
N GLU A 582 20.98 39.02 99.18
CA GLU A 582 21.92 40.02 99.69
C GLU A 582 21.20 41.07 100.56
N ASP A 583 19.95 41.44 100.23
CA ASP A 583 19.10 42.26 101.10
C ASP A 583 18.79 41.58 102.44
N LEU A 584 18.49 40.27 102.43
CA LEU A 584 18.36 39.46 103.65
C LEU A 584 19.64 39.43 104.47
N ARG A 585 20.81 39.42 103.81
CA ARG A 585 22.12 39.46 104.46
C ARG A 585 22.38 40.82 105.11
N ASN A 586 22.01 41.91 104.43
CA ASN A 586 22.06 43.28 104.94
C ASN A 586 21.04 43.53 106.07
N CYS A 587 19.85 42.92 106.00
CA CYS A 587 18.88 42.96 107.09
C CYS A 587 19.39 42.18 108.31
N SER A 588 19.99 41.00 108.11
CA SER A 588 20.63 40.21 109.17
C SER A 588 21.83 40.93 109.81
N SER A 589 22.64 41.63 109.03
CA SER A 589 23.75 42.44 109.57
C SER A 589 23.24 43.66 110.34
N ARG A 590 22.22 44.38 109.83
CA ARG A 590 21.57 45.48 110.55
C ARG A 590 20.92 45.02 111.86
N ALA A 591 20.24 43.87 111.87
CA ALA A 591 19.69 43.28 113.09
C ALA A 591 20.79 42.98 114.12
N LYS A 592 21.92 42.39 113.70
CA LYS A 592 23.08 42.14 114.57
C LYS A 592 23.75 43.42 115.08
N THR A 593 23.80 44.48 114.29
CA THR A 593 24.30 45.79 114.78
C THR A 593 23.31 46.49 115.70
N SER A 594 22.00 46.39 115.46
CA SER A 594 20.97 46.91 116.37
C SER A 594 20.96 46.16 117.71
N GLN A 595 21.17 44.84 117.69
CA GLN A 595 21.33 44.03 118.89
C GLN A 595 22.59 44.44 119.69
N ARG A 596 23.73 44.67 119.02
CA ARG A 596 24.93 45.23 119.67
C ARG A 596 24.76 46.66 120.17
N ALA A 597 23.96 47.49 119.49
CA ALA A 597 23.66 48.84 119.94
C ALA A 597 22.80 48.83 121.21
N LEU A 598 21.84 47.91 121.30
CA LEU A 598 21.05 47.68 122.52
C LEU A 598 21.87 47.10 123.67
N GLU A 599 22.87 46.25 123.39
CA GLU A 599 23.84 45.79 124.40
C GLU A 599 24.72 46.96 124.90
N LEU A 600 25.14 47.89 124.03
CA LEU A 600 25.91 49.08 124.39
C LEU A 600 25.09 50.15 125.14
N GLU A 601 23.80 50.36 124.83
CA GLU A 601 22.93 51.22 125.64
C GLU A 601 22.60 50.61 127.01
N ALA A 602 22.50 49.28 127.11
CA ALA A 602 22.28 48.58 128.37
C ALA A 602 23.49 48.67 129.34
N GLU A 603 24.71 48.82 128.84
CA GLU A 603 25.89 49.06 129.68
C GLU A 603 26.02 50.52 130.15
N GLN A 604 25.34 51.48 129.51
CA GLN A 604 25.48 52.90 129.82
C GLN A 604 24.47 53.46 130.84
N THR A 605 23.49 52.65 131.28
CA THR A 605 22.42 53.05 132.23
C THR A 605 22.49 52.35 133.60
N ARG A 606 23.63 51.77 133.97
CA ARG A 606 23.82 51.05 135.25
C ARG A 606 24.95 51.61 136.12
N GLY A 607 24.90 52.92 136.40
CA GLY A 607 25.67 53.57 137.46
C GLY A 607 24.76 54.11 138.57
N ASP A 608 25.18 53.91 139.82
CA ASP A 608 24.71 54.55 141.07
C ASP A 608 23.24 54.26 141.50
N THR A 609 22.86 54.06 142.78
CA THR A 609 23.51 53.85 144.11
C THR A 609 22.43 53.17 145.03
N PHE A 610 22.62 52.69 146.27
CA PHE A 610 23.72 52.75 147.27
C PHE A 610 23.71 51.49 148.22
N THR A 611 24.20 51.63 149.45
CA THR A 611 24.50 50.66 150.54
C THR A 611 23.45 50.51 151.65
N LEU A 612 23.41 49.38 152.39
CA LEU A 612 23.91 49.27 153.79
C LEU A 612 23.64 47.90 154.48
N ASN A 613 24.73 47.17 154.83
CA ASN A 613 25.05 46.68 156.18
C ASN A 613 26.46 46.06 156.18
#